data_AF-A0A822BFR1-F1
#
_entry.id   AF-A0A822BFR1-F1
#
_cell.length_a   1.000
_cell.length_b   1.000
_cell.length_c   1.000
_cell.angle_alpha   90.00
_cell.angle_beta   90.00
_cell.angle_gamma   90.00
#
_symmetry.space_group_name_H-M   'P 1'
#
loop_
_entity.id
_entity.type
_entity.pdbx_description
1 polymer ?
#
loop_
_entity_poly.entity_id
_entity_poly.type
_entity_poly.pdbx_seq_one_letter_code
_entity_poly.pdbx_strand_id
1 'polypeptide(L)'
;MLKEHKRDHGVEVPFSRNNTFLFDNEPFRYLALRKNGITLDELQTQSYIRSWDHSVKEYCRLMRHLVTRSLKSVSVILSLNEAEQLVRMLPRPIAETSKLIEQNIQLAKDHKKRVLENPKLASQGIPQNIAVVTRLKHPRT
;
A
#
# COMPACT_ATOMS: atom_id res chain seq x y z
N MET A 1 11.53 12.38 15.87
CA MET A 1 11.27 12.01 14.47
C MET A 1 12.35 11.11 13.85
N LEU A 2 13.53 11.59 13.42
CA LEU A 2 14.52 10.71 12.73
C LEU A 2 15.10 9.59 13.63
N LYS A 3 15.31 9.89 14.92
CA LYS A 3 15.74 8.89 15.91
C LYS A 3 14.67 7.81 16.17
N GLU A 4 13.39 8.19 16.10
CA GLU A 4 12.27 7.26 16.26
C GLU A 4 12.12 6.38 15.02
N HIS A 5 12.24 6.94 13.81
CA HIS A 5 12.25 6.16 12.57
C HIS A 5 13.35 5.08 12.55
N LYS A 6 14.56 5.41 13.02
CA LYS A 6 15.65 4.43 13.16
C LYS A 6 15.30 3.31 14.15
N ARG A 7 14.65 3.63 15.26
CA ARG A 7 14.20 2.64 16.25
C ARG A 7 13.12 1.72 15.67
N ASP A 8 12.16 2.29 14.95
CA ASP A 8 10.96 1.57 14.53
C ASP A 8 11.17 0.76 13.23
N HIS A 9 12.12 1.17 12.38
CA HIS A 9 12.37 0.53 11.08
C HIS A 9 13.81 0.03 10.87
N GLY A 10 14.72 0.27 11.82
CA GLY A 10 16.13 -0.12 11.71
C GLY A 10 16.93 0.64 10.63
N VAL A 11 16.31 1.63 9.97
CA VAL A 11 16.93 2.40 8.88
C VAL A 11 17.36 3.77 9.41
N GLU A 12 18.64 4.09 9.25
CA GLU A 12 19.18 5.39 9.58
C GLU A 12 19.08 6.35 8.39
N VAL A 13 18.37 7.46 8.58
CA VAL A 13 18.35 8.58 7.65
C VAL A 13 19.34 9.63 8.17
N PRO A 14 20.48 9.85 7.50
CA PRO A 14 21.44 10.85 7.95
C PRO A 14 20.82 12.25 7.96
N PHE A 15 21.27 13.15 8.82
CA PHE A 15 20.84 14.55 8.80
C PHE A 15 22.04 15.42 8.46
N SER A 16 22.14 15.83 7.20
CA SER A 16 23.29 16.56 6.66
C SER A 16 22.84 17.63 5.67
N ARG A 17 23.71 18.60 5.35
CA ARG A 17 23.38 19.61 4.33
C ARG A 17 23.06 19.01 2.96
N ASN A 18 23.58 17.82 2.68
CA ASN A 18 23.38 17.14 1.40
C ASN A 18 21.96 16.61 1.20
N ASN A 19 21.22 16.35 2.28
CA ASN A 19 19.88 15.76 2.24
C ASN A 19 18.82 16.51 3.06
N THR A 20 19.19 17.67 3.61
CA THR A 20 18.26 18.64 4.17
C THR A 20 18.04 19.74 3.13
N PHE A 21 16.81 20.17 2.91
CA PHE A 21 16.46 21.23 1.94
C PHE A 21 15.51 22.22 2.63
N LEU A 22 15.74 23.51 2.42
CA LEU A 22 14.94 24.56 3.05
C LEU A 22 14.13 25.31 2.00
N PHE A 23 12.82 25.35 2.19
CA PHE A 23 11.90 26.07 1.33
C PHE A 23 11.25 27.18 2.14
N ASP A 24 11.31 28.40 1.61
CA ASP A 24 10.64 29.53 2.20
C ASP A 24 9.20 29.64 1.65
N ASN A 25 8.26 30.02 2.51
CA ASN A 25 6.88 30.29 2.12
C ASN A 25 6.65 31.77 1.71
N GLU A 26 7.62 32.63 1.97
CA GLU A 26 7.53 34.07 1.69
C GLU A 26 7.19 34.42 0.24
N PRO A 27 7.67 33.71 -0.80
CA PRO A 27 7.27 34.01 -2.18
C PRO A 27 5.78 33.84 -2.44
N PHE A 28 5.12 32.86 -1.80
CA PHE A 28 3.66 32.68 -1.91
C PHE A 28 2.92 33.84 -1.23
N ARG A 29 3.46 34.30 -0.09
CA ARG A 29 2.93 35.49 0.60
C ARG A 29 3.03 36.73 -0.29
N TYR A 30 4.17 36.93 -0.96
CA TYR A 30 4.33 38.02 -1.94
C TYR A 30 3.27 37.97 -3.03
N LEU A 31 3.04 36.83 -3.66
CA LEU A 31 2.03 36.67 -4.71
C LEU A 31 0.61 36.97 -4.20
N ALA A 32 0.29 36.54 -2.98
CA ALA A 32 -1.01 36.84 -2.35
C ALA A 32 -1.19 38.35 -2.11
N LEU A 33 -0.16 39.04 -1.61
CA LEU A 33 -0.22 40.49 -1.36
C LEU A 33 -0.39 41.26 -2.68
N ARG A 34 0.37 40.90 -3.72
CA ARG A 34 0.25 41.50 -5.06
C ARG A 34 -1.12 41.27 -5.69
N LYS A 35 -1.69 40.07 -5.55
CA LYS A 35 -3.04 39.75 -6.04
C LYS A 35 -4.12 40.60 -5.37
N ASN A 36 -3.93 40.97 -4.10
CA ASN A 36 -4.85 41.83 -3.34
C ASN A 36 -4.56 43.33 -3.52
N GLY A 37 -3.69 43.72 -4.45
CA GLY A 37 -3.37 45.13 -4.72
C GLY A 37 -2.55 45.82 -3.62
N ILE A 38 -1.91 45.05 -2.73
CA ILE A 38 -1.08 45.60 -1.67
C ILE A 38 0.29 45.96 -2.25
N THR A 39 0.65 47.24 -2.15
CA THR A 39 1.97 47.75 -2.54
C THR A 39 2.97 47.49 -1.43
N LEU A 40 4.12 46.94 -1.80
CA LEU A 40 5.24 46.69 -0.90
C LEU A 40 6.32 47.73 -1.17
N ASP A 41 7.04 48.11 -0.12
CA ASP A 41 8.22 48.95 -0.29
C ASP A 41 9.37 48.16 -0.96
N GLU A 42 10.42 48.88 -1.33
CA GLU A 42 11.55 48.29 -2.04
C GLU A 42 12.31 47.28 -1.17
N LEU A 43 12.46 47.54 0.14
CA LEU A 43 13.16 46.67 1.08
C LEU A 43 12.42 45.35 1.27
N GLN A 44 11.11 45.41 1.47
CA GLN A 44 10.21 44.26 1.55
C GLN A 44 10.29 43.44 0.26
N THR A 45 10.21 44.10 -0.90
CA THR A 45 10.29 43.44 -2.20
C THR A 45 11.63 42.71 -2.37
N GLN A 46 12.74 43.33 -2.00
CA GLN A 46 14.06 42.69 -2.04
C GLN A 46 14.15 41.47 -1.11
N SER A 47 13.54 41.53 0.08
CA SER A 47 13.46 40.37 0.99
C SER A 47 12.76 39.18 0.33
N TYR A 48 11.59 39.42 -0.28
CA TYR A 48 10.85 38.37 -0.98
C TYR A 48 11.63 37.77 -2.17
N ILE A 49 12.33 38.62 -2.94
CA ILE A 49 13.19 38.17 -4.05
C ILE A 49 14.31 37.26 -3.51
N ARG A 50 14.96 37.65 -2.41
CA ARG A 50 16.03 36.85 -1.80
C ARG A 50 15.51 35.50 -1.32
N SER A 51 14.35 35.47 -0.67
CA SER A 51 13.69 34.24 -0.21
C SER A 51 13.28 33.33 -1.37
N TRP A 52 12.82 33.91 -2.49
CA TRP A 52 12.54 33.18 -3.72
C TRP A 52 13.79 32.54 -4.31
N ASP A 53 14.86 33.32 -4.51
CA ASP A 53 16.11 32.84 -5.07
C ASP A 53 16.71 31.71 -4.22
N HIS A 54 16.62 31.82 -2.90
CA HIS A 54 17.05 30.76 -2.00
C HIS A 54 16.24 29.48 -2.20
N SER A 55 14.92 29.59 -2.22
CA SER A 55 14.01 28.46 -2.38
C SER A 55 14.19 27.76 -3.73
N VAL A 56 14.39 28.51 -4.82
CA VAL A 56 14.68 27.96 -6.15
C VAL A 56 16.02 27.22 -6.16
N LYS A 57 17.06 27.77 -5.53
CA LYS A 57 18.36 27.09 -5.42
C LYS A 57 18.26 25.79 -4.62
N GLU A 58 17.53 25.79 -3.51
CA GLU A 58 17.30 24.60 -2.69
C GLU A 58 16.44 23.56 -3.43
N TYR A 59 15.43 24.00 -4.20
CA TYR A 59 14.66 23.13 -5.09
C TYR A 59 15.52 22.44 -6.14
N CYS A 60 16.37 23.21 -6.84
CA CYS A 60 17.31 22.66 -7.80
C CYS A 60 18.29 21.69 -7.15
N ARG A 61 18.72 21.93 -5.89
CA ARG A 61 19.55 20.98 -5.14
C ARG A 61 18.78 19.70 -4.83
N LEU A 62 17.51 19.80 -4.42
CA LEU A 62 16.65 18.65 -4.17
C LEU A 62 16.48 17.81 -5.44
N MET A 63 16.10 18.44 -6.56
CA MET A 63 15.89 17.72 -7.82
C MET A 63 17.16 17.03 -8.29
N ARG A 64 18.31 17.71 -8.23
CA ARG A 64 19.59 17.08 -8.53
C ARG A 64 19.89 15.90 -7.60
N HIS A 65 19.62 16.03 -6.31
CA HIS A 65 19.81 14.96 -5.33
C HIS A 65 18.89 13.75 -5.59
N LEU A 66 17.67 13.98 -6.05
CA LEU A 66 16.73 12.91 -6.39
C LEU A 66 17.12 12.19 -7.69
N VAL A 67 17.49 12.94 -8.73
CA VAL A 67 17.84 12.39 -10.05
C VAL A 67 19.16 11.60 -10.03
N THR A 68 20.15 12.03 -9.23
CA THR A 68 21.44 11.33 -9.16
C THR A 68 21.41 10.03 -8.36
N ARG A 69 20.38 9.83 -7.53
CA ARG A 69 20.19 8.58 -6.81
C ARG A 69 19.43 7.61 -7.70
N SER A 70 19.82 6.33 -7.69
CA SER A 70 19.02 5.31 -8.36
C SER A 70 17.66 5.26 -7.65
N LEU A 71 16.64 5.84 -8.27
CA LEU A 71 15.27 5.55 -7.90
C LEU A 71 15.12 4.04 -8.08
N LYS A 72 14.94 3.31 -6.97
CA LYS A 72 14.49 1.92 -7.08
C LYS A 72 13.22 1.98 -7.91
N SER A 73 13.18 1.21 -9.01
CA SER A 73 12.04 1.26 -9.93
C SER A 73 10.75 1.15 -9.13
N VAL A 74 9.81 2.07 -9.39
CA VAL A 74 8.49 2.08 -8.73
C VAL A 74 7.81 0.72 -8.86
N SER A 75 8.07 0.00 -9.96
CA SER A 75 7.62 -1.38 -10.16
C SER A 75 8.09 -2.35 -9.08
N VAL A 76 9.32 -2.22 -8.58
CA VAL A 76 9.87 -3.09 -7.53
C VAL A 76 9.17 -2.80 -6.20
N ILE A 77 8.93 -1.53 -5.89
CA ILE A 77 8.22 -1.13 -4.65
C ILE A 77 6.77 -1.62 -4.69
N LEU A 78 6.08 -1.44 -5.82
CA LEU A 78 4.72 -1.96 -6.02
C LEU A 78 4.68 -3.48 -5.89
N SER A 79 5.59 -4.19 -6.56
CA SER A 79 5.65 -5.66 -6.51
C SER A 79 5.90 -6.20 -5.09
N LEU A 80 6.70 -5.50 -4.28
CA LEU A 80 6.96 -5.91 -2.90
C LEU A 80 5.71 -5.72 -2.03
N ASN A 81 5.02 -4.59 -2.19
CA ASN A 81 3.78 -4.32 -1.46
C ASN A 81 2.66 -5.30 -1.88
N GLU A 82 2.56 -5.61 -3.18
CA GLU A 82 1.65 -6.63 -3.71
C GLU A 82 1.97 -8.02 -3.14
N ALA A 83 3.25 -8.40 -3.11
CA ALA A 83 3.68 -9.66 -2.50
C ALA A 83 3.35 -9.72 -1.00
N GLU A 84 3.57 -8.63 -0.26
CA GLU A 84 3.20 -8.54 1.15
C GLU A 84 1.69 -8.68 1.35
N GLN A 85 0.89 -7.99 0.53
CA GLN A 85 -0.56 -8.09 0.57
C GLN A 85 -1.05 -9.51 0.27
N LEU A 86 -0.47 -10.18 -0.73
CA LEU A 86 -0.76 -11.58 -1.03
C LEU A 86 -0.44 -12.48 0.16
N VAL A 87 0.76 -12.34 0.75
CA VAL A 87 1.16 -13.12 1.93
C VAL A 87 0.19 -12.89 3.10
N ARG A 88 -0.28 -11.67 3.32
CA ARG A 88 -1.29 -11.35 4.35
C ARG A 88 -2.66 -11.95 4.04
N MET A 89 -3.00 -12.12 2.77
CA MET A 89 -4.29 -12.66 2.34
C MET A 89 -4.32 -14.20 2.31
N LEU A 90 -3.19 -14.87 2.11
CA LEU A 90 -3.08 -16.33 2.02
C LEU A 90 -3.58 -17.14 3.24
N PRO A 91 -3.44 -16.69 4.50
CA PRO A 91 -3.84 -17.49 5.66
C PRO A 91 -5.31 -17.88 5.66
N ARG A 92 -6.20 -17.00 5.19
CA ARG A 92 -7.64 -17.26 5.15
C ARG A 92 -8.02 -18.40 4.19
N PRO A 93 -7.71 -18.36 2.88
CA PRO A 93 -8.02 -19.45 1.97
C PRO A 93 -7.29 -20.75 2.36
N ILE A 94 -6.09 -20.68 2.94
CA ILE A 94 -5.41 -21.87 3.48
C ILE A 94 -6.22 -22.48 4.63
N ALA A 95 -6.70 -21.68 5.58
CA ALA A 95 -7.52 -22.19 6.68
C ALA A 95 -8.86 -22.75 6.18
N GLU A 96 -9.52 -22.06 5.24
CA GLU A 96 -10.77 -22.51 4.63
C GLU A 96 -10.60 -23.84 3.87
N THR A 97 -9.55 -23.97 3.07
CA THR A 97 -9.23 -25.22 2.35
C THR A 97 -8.88 -26.37 3.30
N SER A 98 -8.07 -26.12 4.33
CA SER A 98 -7.78 -27.12 5.38
C SER A 98 -9.04 -27.62 6.07
N LYS A 99 -9.96 -26.71 6.43
CA LYS A 99 -11.24 -27.05 7.04
C LYS A 99 -12.10 -27.92 6.11
N LEU A 100 -12.18 -27.56 4.82
CA LEU A 100 -12.96 -28.33 3.84
C LEU A 100 -12.39 -29.75 3.66
N ILE A 101 -11.05 -29.89 3.62
CA ILE A 101 -10.39 -31.19 3.54
C ILE A 101 -10.73 -32.04 4.76
N GLU A 102 -10.63 -31.47 5.96
CA GLU A 102 -10.94 -32.18 7.22
C GLU A 102 -12.41 -32.61 7.28
N GLN A 103 -13.33 -31.73 6.88
CA GLN A 103 -14.76 -32.05 6.78
C GLN A 103 -15.02 -33.19 5.79
N ASN A 104 -14.37 -33.17 4.62
CA ASN A 104 -14.52 -34.25 3.63
C ASN A 104 -13.97 -35.59 4.14
N ILE A 105 -12.83 -35.57 4.83
CA ILE A 105 -12.26 -36.77 5.47
C ILE A 105 -13.23 -37.33 6.52
N GLN A 106 -13.82 -36.47 7.35
CA GLN A 106 -14.77 -36.89 8.38
C GLN A 106 -16.04 -37.48 7.75
N LEU A 107 -16.60 -36.83 6.74
CA LEU A 107 -17.76 -37.34 5.99
C LEU A 107 -17.50 -38.72 5.38
N ALA A 108 -16.30 -38.95 4.84
CA ALA A 108 -15.90 -40.24 4.30
C ALA A 108 -15.79 -41.32 5.39
N LYS A 109 -15.21 -40.99 6.56
CA LYS A 109 -15.15 -41.90 7.71
C LYS A 109 -16.54 -42.26 8.23
N ASP A 110 -17.43 -41.27 8.36
CA ASP A 110 -18.80 -41.48 8.83
C ASP A 110 -19.62 -42.30 7.84
N HIS A 111 -19.44 -42.08 6.53
CA HIS A 111 -20.06 -42.91 5.50
C HIS A 111 -19.54 -44.36 5.58
N LYS A 112 -18.23 -44.57 5.71
CA LYS A 112 -17.65 -45.91 5.89
C LYS A 112 -18.26 -46.62 7.09
N LYS A 113 -18.40 -45.95 8.24
CA LYS A 113 -19.03 -46.51 9.44
C LYS A 113 -20.49 -46.91 9.18
N ARG A 114 -21.28 -46.02 8.56
CA ARG A 114 -22.69 -46.30 8.22
C ARG A 114 -22.86 -47.50 7.29
N VAL A 115 -21.98 -47.65 6.30
CA VAL A 115 -22.01 -48.80 5.37
C VAL A 115 -21.66 -50.11 6.07
N LEU A 116 -20.71 -50.08 7.01
CA LEU A 116 -20.37 -51.26 7.83
C LEU A 116 -21.54 -51.68 8.74
N GLU A 117 -22.30 -50.72 9.28
CA GLU A 117 -23.48 -50.98 10.11
C GLU A 117 -24.69 -51.46 9.28
N ASN A 118 -24.88 -50.93 8.07
CA ASN A 118 -25.95 -51.35 7.16
C ASN A 118 -25.47 -51.34 5.69
N PRO A 119 -25.15 -52.52 5.12
CA PRO A 119 -24.62 -52.65 3.76
C PRO A 119 -25.55 -52.09 2.67
N LYS A 120 -26.86 -51.98 2.93
CA LYS A 120 -27.83 -51.42 1.96
C LYS A 120 -27.64 -49.90 1.74
N LEU A 121 -26.92 -49.21 2.62
CA LEU A 121 -26.64 -47.78 2.52
C LEU A 121 -25.48 -47.43 1.58
N ALA A 122 -24.75 -48.43 1.07
CA ALA A 122 -23.63 -48.22 0.14
C ALA A 122 -24.06 -47.51 -1.16
N SER A 123 -25.30 -47.72 -1.61
CA SER A 123 -25.86 -47.10 -2.82
C SER A 123 -26.16 -45.61 -2.67
N GLN A 124 -26.22 -45.08 -1.44
CA GLN A 124 -26.54 -43.68 -1.17
C GLN A 124 -25.33 -42.73 -1.29
N GLY A 125 -24.11 -43.27 -1.33
CA GLY A 125 -22.87 -42.48 -1.47
C GLY A 125 -22.60 -41.48 -0.34
N ILE A 126 -21.53 -40.69 -0.48
CA ILE A 126 -21.21 -39.59 0.43
C ILE A 126 -22.04 -38.36 0.02
N PRO A 127 -22.71 -37.66 0.96
CA PRO A 127 -23.43 -36.43 0.65
C PRO A 127 -22.51 -35.39 -0.01
N GLN A 128 -22.89 -34.88 -1.17
CA GLN A 128 -22.15 -33.84 -1.90
C GLN A 128 -22.92 -32.53 -1.87
N ASN A 129 -22.20 -31.41 -1.73
CA ASN A 129 -22.78 -30.08 -1.97
C ASN A 129 -22.99 -29.90 -3.48
N ILE A 130 -24.21 -30.15 -3.95
CA ILE A 130 -24.60 -29.94 -5.33
C ILE A 130 -24.84 -28.44 -5.53
N ALA A 131 -23.86 -27.76 -6.13
CA ALA A 131 -24.04 -26.39 -6.60
C ALA A 131 -24.74 -26.41 -7.96
N VAL A 132 -25.95 -25.86 -8.03
CA VAL A 132 -26.66 -25.68 -9.31
C VAL A 132 -26.19 -24.38 -9.95
N VAL A 133 -25.47 -24.49 -11.06
CA VAL A 133 -25.06 -23.32 -11.85
C VAL A 133 -26.30 -22.71 -12.48
N THR A 134 -26.75 -21.58 -11.91
CA THR A 134 -27.90 -20.83 -12.42
C THR A 134 -27.39 -19.73 -13.34
N ARG A 135 -27.87 -19.70 -14.59
CA ARG A 135 -27.57 -18.59 -15.50
C ARG A 135 -28.20 -17.31 -14.97
N LEU A 136 -27.38 -16.29 -14.77
CA LEU A 136 -27.87 -14.96 -14.41
C LEU A 136 -28.71 -14.40 -15.57
N LYS A 137 -29.90 -13.88 -15.26
CA LYS A 137 -30.81 -13.30 -16.28
C LYS A 137 -30.23 -12.03 -16.92
N HIS A 138 -29.32 -11.34 -16.22
CA HIS A 138 -28.66 -10.13 -16.71
C HIS A 138 -27.21 -10.06 -16.19
N PRO A 139 -26.25 -9.54 -16.97
CA PRO A 139 -24.89 -9.32 -16.49
C PRO A 139 -24.90 -8.29 -15.35
N ARG A 140 -24.10 -8.53 -14.30
CA ARG A 140 -23.88 -7.52 -13.26
C ARG A 140 -22.94 -6.46 -13.83
N THR A 141 -23.46 -5.25 -14.01
CA THR A 141 -22.70 -4.00 -14.21
C THR A 141 -21.94 -3.63 -12.95
#